data_AF-A0A2M6YV48-F1
#
_entry.id   AF-A0A2M6YV48-F1
#
_cell.length_a   1.000
_cell.length_b   1.000
_cell.length_c   1.000
_cell.angle_alpha   90.00
_cell.angle_beta   90.00
_cell.angle_gamma   90.00
#
_symmetry.space_group_name_H-M   'P 1'
#
loop_
_entity.id
_entity.type
_entity.pdbx_description
1 polymer ?
#
loop_
_entity_poly.entity_id
_entity_poly.type
_entity_poly.pdbx_seq_one_letter_code
_entity_poly.pdbx_strand_id
1 'polypeptide(L)'
;SINNQGLPLSFYIVDETKKQSYLEDRLNNAVDYFILQPRFKSGLGYTFAFQNKSFKNLQASNNLEELSLYLFPYQALKEMKFVRKDFDKLETIFSDNFEANKLNYFTYKVVFNKETMKQSNNLILSQSYSPGWVAFSNGKLLNHVLVNNWANGWKLVDSDQWLVNSEKKSIVTIIFWPQFLEFLGFGLMIVAFIFVIKYKHE
;
A
#
# COMPACT_ATOMS: atom_id res chain seq x y z
N SER A 1 35.85 0.09 5.00
CA SER A 1 36.99 0.10 4.04
C SER A 1 38.03 1.09 4.56
N ILE A 2 39.28 1.08 4.07
CA ILE A 2 40.27 2.12 4.40
C ILE A 2 40.83 2.68 3.10
N ASN A 3 40.59 3.97 2.85
CA ASN A 3 41.20 4.74 1.77
C ASN A 3 42.56 5.29 2.23
N ASN A 4 43.63 4.78 1.63
CA ASN A 4 45.00 5.22 1.90
C ASN A 4 45.43 6.37 0.98
N GLN A 5 44.96 6.39 -0.27
CA GLN A 5 45.33 7.40 -1.25
C GLN A 5 44.29 7.49 -2.37
N GLY A 6 44.04 8.70 -2.88
CA GLY A 6 43.17 8.91 -4.03
C GLY A 6 41.68 8.86 -3.67
N LEU A 7 40.86 8.43 -4.64
CA LEU A 7 39.40 8.36 -4.46
C LEU A 7 39.02 7.17 -3.56
N PRO A 8 38.00 7.31 -2.69
CA PRO A 8 37.48 6.18 -1.93
C PRO A 8 36.94 5.07 -2.84
N LEU A 9 36.97 3.84 -2.33
CA LEU A 9 36.48 2.65 -3.03
C LEU A 9 35.01 2.83 -3.40
N SER A 10 34.70 2.80 -4.70
CA SER A 10 33.32 2.84 -5.17
C SER A 10 32.70 1.46 -4.99
N PHE A 11 31.50 1.41 -4.45
CA PHE A 11 30.75 0.19 -4.19
C PHE A 11 29.39 0.28 -4.87
N TYR A 12 28.98 -0.79 -5.54
CA TYR A 12 27.65 -0.88 -6.14
C TYR A 12 27.10 -2.29 -6.04
N ILE A 13 25.78 -2.35 -5.93
CA ILE A 13 25.00 -3.58 -5.87
C ILE A 13 24.12 -3.61 -7.11
N VAL A 14 24.30 -4.60 -7.96
CA VAL A 14 23.49 -4.77 -9.18
C VAL A 14 22.41 -5.81 -8.94
N ASP A 15 21.15 -5.46 -9.21
CA ASP A 15 20.05 -6.42 -9.31
C ASP A 15 20.16 -7.14 -10.66
N GLU A 16 20.52 -8.43 -10.61
CA GLU A 16 20.73 -9.22 -11.82
C GLU A 16 19.44 -9.53 -12.59
N THR A 17 18.28 -9.45 -11.94
CA THR A 17 16.98 -9.61 -12.60
C THR A 17 16.61 -8.37 -13.39
N LYS A 18 16.82 -7.19 -12.81
CA LYS A 18 16.49 -5.92 -13.46
C LYS A 18 17.61 -5.39 -14.36
N LYS A 19 18.82 -5.95 -14.23
CA LYS A 19 20.06 -5.45 -14.86
C LYS A 19 20.28 -3.96 -14.56
N GLN A 20 20.01 -3.58 -13.32
CA GLN A 20 20.06 -2.19 -12.85
C GLN A 20 20.77 -2.11 -11.51
N SER A 21 21.38 -0.95 -11.28
CA SER A 21 21.99 -0.64 -9.99
C SER A 21 20.90 -0.50 -8.93
N TYR A 22 20.99 -1.31 -7.88
CA TYR A 22 20.14 -1.26 -6.71
C TYR A 22 20.64 -0.22 -5.71
N LEU A 23 21.96 -0.13 -5.54
CA LEU A 23 22.62 0.80 -4.63
C LEU A 23 24.00 1.15 -5.17
N GLU A 24 24.39 2.41 -5.04
CA GLU A 24 25.73 2.90 -5.33
C GLU A 24 26.18 3.78 -4.18
N ASP A 25 27.42 3.58 -3.73
CA ASP A 25 28.02 4.38 -2.68
C ASP A 25 29.55 4.47 -2.82
N ARG A 26 30.17 5.37 -2.06
CA ARG A 26 31.62 5.45 -1.87
C ARG A 26 31.92 5.08 -0.43
N LEU A 27 32.63 3.97 -0.24
CA LEU A 27 32.90 3.45 1.09
C LEU A 27 33.80 4.41 1.86
N ASN A 28 33.46 4.62 3.12
CA ASN A 28 34.20 5.50 4.00
C ASN A 28 35.26 4.71 4.78
N ASN A 29 36.09 5.44 5.53
CA ASN A 29 37.06 4.88 6.48
C ASN A 29 36.36 4.33 7.75
N ALA A 30 35.28 3.57 7.56
CA ALA A 30 34.42 3.03 8.61
C ALA A 30 33.81 1.69 8.16
N VAL A 31 33.02 1.09 9.06
CA VAL A 31 32.15 -0.04 8.75
C VAL A 31 30.84 0.49 8.19
N ASP A 32 30.55 0.15 6.94
CA ASP A 32 29.32 0.55 6.25
C ASP A 32 28.32 -0.62 6.25
N TYR A 33 27.06 -0.34 6.61
CA TYR A 33 25.99 -1.34 6.65
C TYR A 33 24.93 -1.04 5.60
N PHE A 34 24.58 -2.04 4.80
CA PHE A 34 23.59 -1.93 3.74
C PHE A 34 22.47 -2.96 3.95
N ILE A 35 21.22 -2.52 3.84
CA ILE A 35 20.04 -3.40 3.94
C ILE A 35 19.53 -3.70 2.53
N LEU A 36 19.47 -5.00 2.21
CA LEU A 36 18.90 -5.50 0.97
C LEU A 36 17.47 -5.95 1.19
N GLN A 37 16.56 -5.48 0.34
CA GLN A 37 15.17 -5.91 0.38
C GLN A 37 15.01 -7.39 -0.03
N PRO A 38 14.02 -8.11 0.52
CA PRO A 38 13.73 -9.49 0.12
C PRO A 38 13.39 -9.57 -1.36
N ARG A 39 13.89 -10.62 -2.04
CA ARG A 39 13.75 -10.80 -3.49
C ARG A 39 12.40 -11.40 -3.89
N PHE A 40 12.06 -11.21 -5.16
CA PHE A 40 11.08 -12.05 -5.85
C PHE A 40 11.58 -13.49 -5.93
N LYS A 41 10.66 -14.47 -5.84
CA LYS A 41 10.99 -15.91 -5.85
C LYS A 41 11.76 -16.36 -7.10
N SER A 42 11.66 -15.62 -8.21
CA SER A 42 12.34 -15.88 -9.49
C SER A 42 13.55 -14.96 -9.75
N GLY A 43 14.05 -14.26 -8.72
CA GLY A 43 15.16 -13.32 -8.86
C GLY A 43 16.52 -14.00 -9.11
N LEU A 44 17.35 -13.43 -9.98
CA LEU A 44 18.63 -14.00 -10.43
C LEU A 44 19.78 -13.76 -9.46
N GLY A 45 19.74 -12.71 -8.63
CA GLY A 45 20.93 -12.38 -7.85
C GLY A 45 21.09 -10.92 -7.49
N TYR A 46 22.09 -10.68 -6.64
CA TYR A 46 22.73 -9.40 -6.44
C TYR A 46 24.21 -9.63 -6.67
N THR A 47 24.82 -8.76 -7.45
CA THR A 47 26.27 -8.73 -7.63
C THR A 47 26.81 -7.57 -6.83
N PHE A 48 27.71 -7.86 -5.88
CA PHE A 48 28.46 -6.86 -5.13
C PHE A 48 29.73 -6.55 -5.90
N ALA A 49 29.93 -5.28 -6.23
CA ALA A 49 31.07 -4.89 -7.03
C ALA A 49 31.77 -3.67 -6.42
N PHE A 50 33.09 -3.74 -6.48
CA PHE A 50 34.00 -2.74 -5.91
C PHE A 50 34.88 -2.21 -7.04
N GLN A 51 35.02 -0.89 -7.12
CA GLN A 51 35.81 -0.21 -8.12
C GLN A 51 36.78 0.76 -7.45
N ASN A 52 38.08 0.49 -7.61
CA ASN A 52 39.14 1.40 -7.21
C ASN A 52 39.64 2.15 -8.46
N LYS A 53 39.18 3.38 -8.65
CA LYS A 53 39.52 4.19 -9.83
C LYS A 53 40.82 4.94 -9.61
N SER A 54 41.86 4.59 -10.36
CA SER A 54 43.13 5.32 -10.45
C SER A 54 43.25 6.05 -11.79
N PHE A 55 43.97 7.18 -11.80
CA PHE A 55 44.32 7.90 -13.03
C PHE A 55 45.82 7.86 -13.24
N LYS A 56 46.28 8.10 -14.47
CA LYS A 56 47.68 7.94 -14.89
C LYS A 56 48.69 8.62 -13.95
N ASN A 57 48.33 9.77 -13.39
CA ASN A 57 49.17 10.55 -12.45
C ASN A 57 48.62 10.59 -11.02
N LEU A 58 47.49 9.91 -10.74
CA LEU A 58 46.85 9.87 -9.42
C LEU A 58 46.63 8.40 -9.05
N GLN A 59 47.56 7.86 -8.27
CA GLN A 59 47.40 6.53 -7.70
C GLN A 59 46.25 6.52 -6.71
N ALA A 60 45.46 5.44 -6.71
CA ALA A 60 44.40 5.20 -5.76
C ALA A 60 44.65 3.88 -5.03
N SER A 61 44.69 3.91 -3.71
CA SER A 61 44.98 2.76 -2.86
C SER A 61 43.89 2.66 -1.79
N ASN A 62 43.09 1.60 -1.89
CA ASN A 62 42.01 1.30 -0.97
C ASN A 62 42.17 -0.14 -0.47
N ASN A 63 41.99 -0.35 0.83
CA ASN A 63 41.95 -1.66 1.44
C ASN A 63 40.50 -2.04 1.80
N LEU A 64 40.09 -3.24 1.41
CA LEU A 64 38.81 -3.85 1.80
C LEU A 64 39.13 -5.02 2.72
N GLU A 65 38.78 -4.88 3.99
CA GLU A 65 39.10 -5.87 5.01
C GLU A 65 38.13 -7.05 4.96
N GLU A 66 36.83 -6.76 4.98
CA GLU A 66 35.79 -7.78 5.04
C GLU A 66 34.53 -7.35 4.29
N LEU A 67 33.87 -8.34 3.68
CA LEU A 67 32.48 -8.26 3.24
C LEU A 67 31.72 -9.42 3.88
N SER A 68 30.81 -9.09 4.80
CA SER A 68 29.99 -10.07 5.51
C SER A 68 28.53 -9.94 5.11
N LEU A 69 27.87 -11.08 4.87
CA LEU A 69 26.44 -11.13 4.57
C LEU A 69 25.69 -11.84 5.68
N TYR A 70 24.77 -11.11 6.33
CA TYR A 70 23.94 -11.66 7.40
C TYR A 70 22.51 -11.92 6.90
N LEU A 71 21.96 -13.07 7.28
CA LEU A 71 20.54 -13.34 7.08
C LEU A 71 19.73 -12.53 8.10
N PHE A 72 18.82 -11.69 7.61
CA PHE A 72 17.94 -10.89 8.45
C PHE A 72 16.59 -11.61 8.64
N PRO A 73 16.12 -11.85 9.89
CA PRO A 73 14.89 -12.59 10.17
C PRO A 73 13.62 -11.73 9.91
N TYR A 74 13.47 -11.26 8.67
CA TYR A 74 12.43 -10.32 8.27
C TYR A 74 11.01 -10.80 8.59
N GLN A 75 10.68 -12.06 8.29
CA GLN A 75 9.33 -12.59 8.53
C GLN A 75 9.00 -12.64 10.02
N ALA A 76 9.95 -13.06 10.87
CA ALA A 76 9.75 -13.12 12.31
C ALA A 76 9.51 -11.73 12.90
N LEU A 77 10.28 -10.72 12.46
CA LEU A 77 10.09 -9.33 12.90
C LEU A 77 8.79 -8.73 12.39
N LYS A 78 8.39 -9.06 11.16
CA LYS A 78 7.11 -8.61 10.57
C LYS A 78 5.90 -9.18 11.30
N GLU A 79 6.00 -10.41 11.79
CA GLU A 79 4.93 -11.08 12.54
C GLU A 79 4.93 -10.72 14.04
N MET A 80 6.02 -10.13 14.53
CA MET A 80 6.14 -9.70 15.91
C MET A 80 5.15 -8.57 16.22
N LYS A 81 4.28 -8.81 17.19
CA LYS A 81 3.31 -7.84 17.67
C LYS A 81 3.21 -7.86 19.18
N PHE A 82 3.06 -6.70 19.78
CA PHE A 82 2.73 -6.60 21.20
C PHE A 82 1.26 -6.97 21.40
N VAL A 83 1.02 -8.04 22.15
CA VAL A 83 -0.32 -8.51 22.53
C VAL A 83 -0.48 -8.44 24.03
N ARG A 84 -1.72 -8.26 24.50
CA ARG A 84 -2.05 -8.41 25.91
C ARG A 84 -1.92 -9.88 26.31
N LYS A 85 -1.65 -10.16 27.58
CA LYS A 85 -1.46 -11.52 28.10
C LYS A 85 -2.66 -12.45 27.82
N ASP A 86 -3.86 -11.89 27.76
CA ASP A 86 -5.12 -12.59 27.50
C ASP A 86 -5.62 -12.37 26.06
N PHE A 87 -4.72 -12.08 25.12
CA PHE A 87 -5.10 -11.90 23.72
C PHE A 87 -5.30 -13.26 23.05
N ASP A 88 -6.57 -13.68 22.96
CA ASP A 88 -6.95 -14.75 22.05
C ASP A 88 -6.70 -14.29 20.61
N LYS A 89 -5.79 -14.98 19.91
CA LYS A 89 -5.54 -14.76 18.49
C LYS A 89 -6.78 -15.21 17.71
N LEU A 90 -7.73 -14.31 17.52
CA LEU A 90 -8.78 -14.50 16.51
C LEU A 90 -8.09 -14.50 15.14
N GLU A 91 -8.05 -15.65 14.48
CA GLU A 91 -7.61 -15.72 13.09
C GLU A 91 -8.55 -14.87 12.23
N THR A 92 -7.99 -13.93 11.48
CA THR A 92 -8.77 -13.16 10.53
C THR A 92 -9.08 -14.07 9.35
N ILE A 93 -10.31 -14.55 9.27
CA ILE A 93 -10.79 -15.35 8.15
C ILE A 93 -11.22 -14.39 7.05
N PHE A 94 -10.50 -14.39 5.94
CA PHE A 94 -10.95 -13.74 4.71
C PHE A 94 -11.84 -14.73 3.96
N SER A 95 -13.07 -14.31 3.64
CA SER A 95 -13.96 -15.10 2.79
C SER A 95 -13.94 -14.53 1.39
N ASP A 96 -13.59 -15.36 0.41
CA ASP A 96 -13.63 -15.00 -1.02
C ASP A 96 -14.98 -15.34 -1.68
N ASN A 97 -15.96 -15.79 -0.89
CA ASN A 97 -17.26 -16.23 -1.39
C ASN A 97 -18.24 -15.06 -1.55
N PHE A 98 -17.85 -14.05 -2.33
CA PHE A 98 -18.68 -12.91 -2.71
C PHE A 98 -18.29 -12.42 -4.11
N GLU A 99 -19.20 -11.72 -4.77
CA GLU A 99 -18.92 -11.06 -6.04
C GLU A 99 -18.75 -9.56 -5.81
N ALA A 100 -17.61 -9.00 -6.21
CA ALA A 100 -17.39 -7.56 -6.19
C ALA A 100 -17.13 -7.02 -7.60
N ASN A 101 -17.85 -5.96 -7.94
CA ASN A 101 -17.72 -5.25 -9.20
C ASN A 101 -17.39 -3.78 -8.94
N LYS A 102 -16.29 -3.31 -9.53
CA LYS A 102 -15.92 -1.90 -9.56
C LYS A 102 -16.60 -1.24 -10.75
N LEU A 103 -17.64 -0.45 -10.49
CA LEU A 103 -18.40 0.22 -11.55
C LEU A 103 -17.65 1.43 -12.13
N ASN A 104 -16.95 2.17 -11.27
CA ASN A 104 -16.07 3.28 -11.65
C ASN A 104 -15.05 3.56 -10.52
N TYR A 105 -14.33 4.67 -10.55
CA TYR A 105 -13.32 5.02 -9.53
C TYR A 105 -13.89 5.30 -8.14
N PHE A 106 -15.16 5.67 -8.05
CA PHE A 106 -15.83 6.14 -6.84
C PHE A 106 -17.05 5.28 -6.44
N THR A 107 -17.31 4.18 -7.13
CA THR A 107 -18.48 3.32 -6.90
C THR A 107 -18.11 1.83 -7.02
N TYR A 108 -18.46 1.08 -5.98
CA TYR A 108 -18.30 -0.37 -5.93
C TYR A 108 -19.63 -1.04 -5.58
N LYS A 109 -19.89 -2.21 -6.17
CA LYS A 109 -21.04 -3.04 -5.87
C LYS A 109 -20.56 -4.41 -5.43
N VAL A 110 -21.01 -4.83 -4.25
CA VAL A 110 -20.65 -6.12 -3.65
C VAL A 110 -21.94 -6.92 -3.44
N VAL A 111 -21.94 -8.16 -3.92
CA VAL A 111 -23.06 -9.09 -3.79
C VAL A 111 -22.60 -10.26 -2.94
N PHE A 112 -23.28 -10.45 -1.82
CA PHE A 112 -22.96 -11.52 -0.89
C PHE A 112 -23.90 -12.72 -1.05
N ASN A 113 -23.34 -13.91 -0.85
CA ASN A 113 -24.10 -15.11 -0.56
C ASN A 113 -24.60 -15.07 0.91
N LYS A 114 -25.69 -15.77 1.24
CA LYS A 114 -26.29 -15.78 2.59
C LYS A 114 -25.36 -16.35 3.68
N GLU A 115 -24.59 -17.38 3.36
CA GLU A 115 -23.64 -18.04 4.26
C GLU A 115 -22.45 -17.13 4.58
N THR A 116 -21.91 -16.44 3.56
CA THR A 116 -20.82 -15.46 3.71
C THR A 116 -21.20 -14.33 4.66
N MET A 117 -22.45 -13.85 4.58
CA MET A 117 -22.96 -12.80 5.48
C MET A 117 -23.08 -13.24 6.95
N LYS A 118 -23.31 -14.54 7.22
CA LYS A 118 -23.37 -15.06 8.59
C LYS A 118 -21.99 -15.18 9.24
N GLN A 119 -20.95 -15.33 8.43
CA GLN A 119 -19.57 -15.56 8.89
C GLN A 119 -18.71 -14.29 8.87
N SER A 120 -19.08 -13.29 8.06
CA SER A 120 -18.27 -12.09 7.84
C SER A 120 -18.77 -10.91 8.67
N ASN A 121 -17.91 -10.40 9.55
CA ASN A 121 -18.26 -9.25 10.39
C ASN A 121 -18.03 -7.90 9.70
N ASN A 122 -17.02 -7.82 8.83
CA ASN A 122 -16.58 -6.58 8.22
C ASN A 122 -16.36 -6.74 6.71
N LEU A 123 -16.78 -5.74 5.94
CA LEU A 123 -16.38 -5.51 4.56
C LEU A 123 -15.20 -4.54 4.54
N ILE A 124 -14.14 -4.87 3.81
CA ILE A 124 -12.93 -4.04 3.72
C ILE A 124 -12.78 -3.54 2.28
N LEU A 125 -12.52 -2.25 2.14
CA LEU A 125 -12.08 -1.63 0.89
C LEU A 125 -10.64 -1.17 1.07
N SER A 126 -9.73 -1.80 0.32
CA SER A 126 -8.29 -1.53 0.27
C SER A 126 -7.94 -0.20 -0.42
N GLN A 127 -8.62 0.88 -0.01
CA GLN A 127 -8.36 2.27 -0.36
C GLN A 127 -8.02 3.03 0.91
N SER A 128 -7.20 4.06 0.81
CA SER A 128 -6.86 4.95 1.92
C SER A 128 -8.11 5.45 2.64
N TYR A 129 -8.11 5.37 3.97
CA TYR A 129 -9.24 5.73 4.81
C TYR A 129 -9.70 7.16 4.54
N SER A 130 -10.99 7.34 4.30
CA SER A 130 -11.59 8.66 4.18
C SER A 130 -13.06 8.63 4.59
N PRO A 131 -13.54 9.60 5.38
CA PRO A 131 -14.96 9.72 5.72
C PRO A 131 -15.86 10.03 4.51
N GLY A 132 -15.27 10.33 3.34
CA GLY A 132 -16.02 10.47 2.09
C GLY A 132 -16.52 9.15 1.51
N TRP A 133 -15.99 8.00 1.95
CA TRP A 133 -16.48 6.69 1.55
C TRP A 133 -17.67 6.29 2.42
N VAL A 134 -18.81 6.04 1.77
CA VAL A 134 -20.02 5.57 2.44
C VAL A 134 -20.48 4.27 1.81
N ALA A 135 -20.94 3.33 2.63
CA ALA A 135 -21.54 2.10 2.16
C ALA A 135 -22.98 2.02 2.64
N PHE A 136 -23.86 1.51 1.79
CA PHE A 136 -25.25 1.31 2.10
C PHE A 136 -25.75 0.00 1.52
N SER A 137 -26.79 -0.55 2.14
CA SER A 137 -27.49 -1.73 1.66
C SER A 137 -28.96 -1.59 1.99
N ASN A 138 -29.84 -1.96 1.04
CA ASN A 138 -31.30 -1.81 1.18
C ASN A 138 -31.75 -0.44 1.71
N GLY A 139 -31.07 0.65 1.33
CA GLY A 139 -31.38 2.01 1.74
C GLY A 139 -30.89 2.43 3.13
N LYS A 140 -30.20 1.55 3.87
CA LYS A 140 -29.59 1.86 5.18
C LYS A 140 -28.07 2.02 5.06
N LEU A 141 -27.52 2.98 5.79
CA LEU A 141 -26.08 3.24 5.87
C LEU A 141 -25.40 2.21 6.78
N LEU A 142 -24.19 1.77 6.41
CA LEU A 142 -23.38 0.89 7.22
C LEU A 142 -22.39 1.67 8.08
N ASN A 143 -22.09 1.14 9.26
CA ASN A 143 -21.12 1.74 10.18
C ASN A 143 -19.71 1.67 9.59
N HIS A 144 -19.14 2.83 9.25
CA HIS A 144 -17.79 2.98 8.72
C HIS A 144 -16.74 2.84 9.83
N VAL A 145 -15.67 2.11 9.56
CA VAL A 145 -14.59 1.82 10.50
C VAL A 145 -13.23 1.93 9.82
N LEU A 146 -12.23 2.35 10.59
CA LEU A 146 -10.83 2.35 10.18
C LEU A 146 -10.25 0.94 10.36
N VAL A 147 -9.77 0.34 9.28
CA VAL A 147 -9.21 -1.02 9.28
C VAL A 147 -7.69 -0.94 9.15
N ASN A 148 -6.98 -1.62 10.06
CA ASN A 148 -5.51 -1.69 10.08
C ASN A 148 -4.81 -0.32 9.97
N ASN A 149 -5.44 0.74 10.50
CA ASN A 149 -4.92 2.11 10.49
C ASN A 149 -4.71 2.74 9.10
N TRP A 150 -5.24 2.15 8.01
CA TRP A 150 -5.09 2.73 6.67
C TRP A 150 -6.27 2.51 5.73
N ALA A 151 -7.09 1.47 5.92
CA ALA A 151 -8.13 1.07 4.98
C ALA A 151 -9.53 1.48 5.45
N ASN A 152 -10.45 1.60 4.48
CA ASN A 152 -11.87 1.76 4.75
C ASN A 152 -12.49 0.39 5.07
N GLY A 153 -13.41 0.34 6.03
CA GLY A 153 -14.23 -0.84 6.24
C GLY A 153 -15.62 -0.50 6.76
N TRP A 154 -16.52 -1.48 6.70
CA TRP A 154 -17.88 -1.36 7.21
C TRP A 154 -18.31 -2.62 7.94
N LYS A 155 -18.98 -2.46 9.08
CA LYS A 155 -19.58 -3.59 9.81
C LYS A 155 -20.79 -4.12 9.04
N LEU A 156 -20.79 -5.40 8.71
CA LEU A 156 -21.87 -6.09 8.00
C LEU A 156 -22.95 -6.63 8.95
N VAL A 157 -22.58 -6.86 10.21
CA VAL A 157 -23.50 -7.21 11.29
C VAL A 157 -23.46 -6.07 12.29
N ASP A 158 -24.55 -5.32 12.36
CA ASP A 158 -24.78 -4.33 13.41
C ASP A 158 -25.82 -4.85 14.40
N SER A 159 -26.07 -4.13 15.50
CA SER A 159 -27.03 -4.54 16.54
C SER A 159 -28.41 -4.93 16.01
N ASP A 160 -28.81 -4.36 14.87
CA ASP A 160 -29.99 -4.75 14.12
C ASP A 160 -29.58 -5.72 12.99
N GLN A 161 -29.89 -7.01 13.11
CA GLN A 161 -29.56 -8.06 12.14
C GLN A 161 -30.33 -7.98 10.80
N TRP A 162 -30.69 -6.78 10.34
CA TRP A 162 -31.50 -6.56 9.14
C TRP A 162 -30.82 -7.03 7.84
N LEU A 163 -29.48 -7.10 7.83
CA LEU A 163 -28.70 -7.61 6.70
C LEU A 163 -28.67 -9.13 6.60
N VAL A 164 -28.82 -9.83 7.74
CA VAL A 164 -28.70 -11.29 7.85
C VAL A 164 -30.06 -11.96 7.67
N ASN A 165 -31.15 -11.27 8.01
CA ASN A 165 -32.51 -11.81 7.99
C ASN A 165 -33.27 -11.58 6.67
N SER A 166 -32.63 -10.99 5.65
CA SER A 166 -33.27 -10.79 4.35
C SER A 166 -33.23 -12.08 3.50
N GLU A 167 -34.39 -12.54 3.02
CA GLU A 167 -34.47 -13.72 2.15
C GLU A 167 -33.83 -13.51 0.77
N LYS A 168 -33.53 -12.26 0.40
CA LYS A 168 -32.93 -11.87 -0.89
C LYS A 168 -31.41 -11.76 -0.78
N LYS A 169 -30.71 -11.88 -1.93
CA LYS A 169 -29.27 -11.60 -2.04
C LYS A 169 -28.98 -10.21 -1.46
N SER A 170 -28.07 -10.12 -0.49
CA SER A 170 -27.67 -8.85 0.13
C SER A 170 -26.67 -8.13 -0.77
N ILE A 171 -27.06 -6.96 -1.27
CA ILE A 171 -26.24 -6.11 -2.12
C ILE A 171 -25.76 -4.94 -1.27
N VAL A 172 -24.46 -4.73 -1.22
CA VAL A 172 -23.84 -3.53 -0.63
C VAL A 172 -23.31 -2.66 -1.76
N THR A 173 -23.64 -1.38 -1.73
CA THR A 173 -23.09 -0.38 -2.64
C THR A 173 -22.24 0.58 -1.85
N ILE A 174 -21.01 0.78 -2.31
CA ILE A 174 -20.05 1.71 -1.72
C ILE A 174 -19.88 2.86 -2.69
N ILE A 175 -19.95 4.10 -2.21
CA ILE A 175 -19.73 5.31 -3.01
C ILE A 175 -18.76 6.27 -2.31
N PHE A 176 -18.00 7.03 -3.09
CA PHE A 176 -17.25 8.18 -2.63
C PHE A 176 -18.06 9.44 -2.92
N TRP A 177 -18.81 9.91 -1.92
CA TRP A 177 -19.75 11.01 -2.11
C TRP A 177 -19.10 12.36 -2.50
N PRO A 178 -17.84 12.70 -2.10
CA PRO A 178 -17.21 13.95 -2.52
C PRO A 178 -17.09 14.11 -4.04
N GLN A 179 -16.99 13.00 -4.78
CA GLN A 179 -16.95 13.05 -6.25
C GLN A 179 -18.22 13.66 -6.85
N PHE A 180 -19.38 13.42 -6.24
CA PHE A 180 -20.64 14.00 -6.71
C PHE A 180 -20.71 15.51 -6.45
N LEU A 181 -20.13 15.97 -5.34
CA LEU A 181 -19.98 17.42 -5.08
C LEU A 181 -19.06 18.09 -6.09
N GLU A 182 -17.99 17.40 -6.51
CA GLU A 182 -17.08 17.91 -7.53
C GLU A 182 -17.82 18.13 -8.86
N PHE A 183 -18.60 17.15 -9.31
CA PHE A 183 -19.41 17.28 -10.52
C PHE A 183 -20.45 18.41 -10.41
N LEU A 184 -21.07 18.58 -9.24
CA LEU A 184 -21.96 19.71 -8.98
C LEU A 184 -21.21 21.04 -9.08
N GLY A 185 -20.01 21.12 -8.50
CA GLY A 185 -19.15 22.30 -8.56
C GLY A 185 -18.78 22.68 -10.00
N PHE A 186 -18.39 21.72 -10.83
CA PHE A 186 -18.12 21.97 -12.25
C PHE A 186 -19.36 22.42 -13.01
N GLY A 187 -20.53 21.85 -12.72
CA GLY A 187 -21.80 22.29 -13.30
C GLY A 187 -22.10 23.75 -12.97
N LEU A 188 -21.97 24.14 -11.70
CA LEU A 188 -22.15 25.52 -11.26
C LEU A 188 -21.15 26.48 -11.90
N MET A 189 -19.89 26.04 -12.07
CA MET A 189 -18.86 26.82 -12.73
C MET A 189 -19.21 27.10 -14.20
N ILE A 190 -19.68 26.09 -14.95
CA ILE A 190 -20.10 26.26 -16.35
C ILE A 190 -21.26 27.26 -16.43
N VAL A 191 -22.26 27.15 -15.54
CA VAL A 191 -23.39 28.08 -15.49
C VAL A 191 -22.92 29.50 -15.20
N ALA A 192 -22.00 29.69 -14.26
CA ALA A 192 -21.42 30.99 -13.95
C ALA A 192 -20.68 31.60 -15.15
N PHE A 193 -19.88 30.82 -15.88
CA PHE A 193 -19.21 31.29 -17.09
C PHE A 193 -20.21 31.75 -18.16
N ILE A 194 -21.27 30.98 -18.41
CA ILE A 194 -22.32 31.36 -19.36
C ILE A 194 -22.99 32.67 -18.93
N PHE A 195 -23.27 32.82 -17.63
CA PHE A 195 -23.88 34.04 -17.09
C PHE A 195 -22.98 35.26 -17.30
N VAL A 196 -21.68 35.15 -16.97
CA VAL A 196 -20.71 36.25 -17.15
C VAL A 196 -20.56 36.64 -18.62
N ILE A 197 -20.47 35.67 -19.53
CA ILE A 197 -20.34 35.97 -20.97
C ILE A 197 -21.59 36.69 -21.50
N LYS A 198 -22.79 36.29 -21.07
CA LYS A 198 -24.04 36.94 -21.49
C LYS A 198 -24.20 38.34 -20.92
N TYR A 199 -23.80 38.58 -19.67
CA TYR A 199 -23.95 39.87 -19.00
C TYR A 199 -22.84 40.88 -19.31
N LYS A 200 -21.68 40.46 -19.83
CA LYS A 200 -20.61 41.38 -20.25
C LYS A 200 -20.91 42.09 -21.59
N HIS A 201 -21.99 41.72 -22.27
CA HIS A 201 -22.38 42.28 -23.57
C HIS A 201 -23.54 43.30 -23.50
N GLU A 202 -23.96 43.71 -22.31
CA GLU A 202 -24.72 44.94 -22.04
C GLU A 202 -23.81 45.98 -21.37
#